data_AF-A0A8J3F0A8-F1
#
_entry.id   AF-A0A8J3F0A8-F1
#
_cell.length_a   1.000
_cell.length_b   1.000
_cell.length_c   1.000
_cell.angle_alpha   90.00
_cell.angle_beta   90.00
_cell.angle_gamma   90.00
#
_symmetry.space_group_name_H-M   'P 1'
#
loop_
_entity.id
_entity.type
_entity.pdbx_description
1 polymer ?
#
loop_
_entity_poly.entity_id
_entity_poly.type
_entity_poly.pdbx_seq_one_letter_code
_entity_poly.pdbx_strand_id
1 'polypeptide(L)'
;MILQELITNINKSVESLELSIARKYIEENIEILRENKTLLNSNARELLTFIANRRDDGYEQLTRRELLVIQAINTSANKFDLRELKRIISDNSMLLVRKDALDFLNADAKVILEGMKAINQS
;
A
#
# COMPACT_ATOMS: atom_id res chain seq x y z
N MET A 1 -24.22 -5.55 -2.12
CA MET A 1 -24.35 -4.09 -2.24
C MET A 1 -24.86 -3.78 -3.64
N ILE A 2 -25.79 -2.83 -3.77
CA ILE A 2 -26.32 -2.42 -5.08
C ILE A 2 -25.31 -1.48 -5.75
N LEU A 3 -25.07 -1.58 -7.06
CA LEU A 3 -24.04 -0.80 -7.77
C LEU A 3 -24.17 0.72 -7.52
N GLN A 4 -25.39 1.26 -7.53
CA GLN A 4 -25.63 2.67 -7.21
C GLN A 4 -25.16 3.07 -5.81
N GLU A 5 -25.36 2.20 -4.83
CA GLU A 5 -24.94 2.43 -3.45
C GLU A 5 -23.41 2.42 -3.34
N LEU A 6 -22.74 1.47 -4.02
CA LEU A 6 -21.28 1.42 -4.14
C LEU A 6 -20.73 2.73 -4.72
N ILE A 7 -21.26 3.17 -5.87
CA ILE A 7 -20.84 4.40 -6.54
C ILE A 7 -21.04 5.61 -5.63
N THR A 8 -22.20 5.70 -4.99
CA THR A 8 -22.54 6.81 -4.07
C THR A 8 -21.56 6.86 -2.90
N ASN A 9 -21.27 5.70 -2.29
CA ASN A 9 -20.34 5.60 -1.17
C ASN A 9 -18.91 5.99 -1.59
N ILE A 10 -18.43 5.51 -2.75
CA ILE A 10 -17.10 5.87 -3.26
C ILE A 10 -17.01 7.38 -3.49
N ASN A 11 -17.96 7.96 -4.24
CA ASN A 11 -17.96 9.39 -4.58
C ASN A 11 -17.98 10.25 -3.30
N LYS A 12 -18.82 9.90 -2.33
CA LYS A 12 -18.90 10.60 -1.05
C LYS A 12 -17.59 10.49 -0.26
N SER A 13 -16.99 9.31 -0.19
CA SER A 13 -15.74 9.12 0.56
C SER A 13 -14.57 9.88 -0.08
N VAL A 14 -14.45 9.95 -1.41
CA VAL A 14 -13.40 10.78 -2.04
C VAL A 14 -13.66 12.27 -1.89
N GLU A 15 -14.91 12.73 -1.91
CA GLU A 15 -15.28 14.13 -1.65
C GLU A 15 -14.99 14.53 -0.20
N SER A 16 -15.20 13.60 0.73
CA SER A 16 -14.94 13.80 2.16
C SER A 16 -13.49 13.54 2.57
N LEU A 17 -12.59 13.32 1.61
CA LEU A 17 -11.17 12.97 1.82
C LEU A 17 -10.93 11.69 2.63
N GLU A 18 -11.93 10.81 2.74
CA GLU A 18 -11.85 9.49 3.36
C GLU A 18 -11.25 8.47 2.37
N LEU A 19 -10.04 8.75 1.87
CA LEU A 19 -9.42 7.99 0.78
C LEU A 19 -9.17 6.51 1.12
N SER A 20 -8.96 6.18 2.39
CA SER A 20 -8.81 4.79 2.85
C SER A 20 -10.09 3.98 2.66
N ILE A 21 -11.25 4.58 2.95
CA ILE A 21 -12.57 3.95 2.78
C ILE A 21 -12.89 3.84 1.28
N ALA A 22 -12.68 4.92 0.53
CA ALA A 22 -12.89 4.92 -0.92
C ALA A 22 -12.04 3.85 -1.62
N ARG A 23 -10.74 3.77 -1.27
CA ARG A 23 -9.81 2.76 -1.78
C ARG A 23 -10.32 1.35 -1.51
N LYS A 24 -10.74 1.04 -0.27
CA LYS A 24 -11.25 -0.29 0.08
C LYS A 24 -12.43 -0.69 -0.80
N TYR A 25 -13.42 0.19 -0.97
CA TYR A 25 -14.57 -0.10 -1.83
C TYR A 25 -14.17 -0.34 -3.28
N ILE A 26 -13.22 0.44 -3.79
CA ILE A 26 -12.72 0.30 -5.16
C ILE A 26 -12.04 -1.05 -5.36
N GLU A 27 -11.15 -1.43 -4.45
CA GLU A 27 -10.34 -2.65 -4.56
C GLU A 27 -11.19 -3.92 -4.49
N GLU A 28 -12.18 -3.95 -3.59
CA GLU A 28 -13.11 -5.07 -3.44
C GLU A 28 -14.02 -5.25 -4.67
N ASN A 29 -14.19 -4.21 -5.50
CA ASN A 29 -15.19 -4.18 -6.58
C ASN A 29 -14.59 -3.68 -7.92
N ILE A 30 -13.29 -3.89 -8.15
CA ILE A 30 -12.56 -3.20 -9.21
C ILE A 30 -13.08 -3.53 -10.62
N GLU A 31 -13.50 -4.77 -10.89
CA GLU A 31 -13.97 -5.19 -12.21
C GLU A 31 -15.28 -4.48 -12.59
N ILE A 32 -16.28 -4.50 -11.70
CA ILE A 32 -17.57 -3.83 -11.95
C ILE A 32 -17.41 -2.31 -12.06
N LEU A 33 -16.45 -1.73 -11.33
CA LEU A 33 -16.14 -0.30 -11.41
C LEU A 33 -15.41 0.07 -12.70
N ARG A 34 -14.56 -0.80 -13.25
CA ARG A 34 -13.93 -0.59 -14.56
C ARG A 34 -14.98 -0.49 -15.67
N GLU A 35 -15.98 -1.36 -15.64
CA GLU A 35 -17.09 -1.37 -16.60
C GLU A 35 -17.99 -0.14 -16.47
N ASN A 36 -18.12 0.42 -15.26
CA ASN A 36 -19.06 1.50 -14.93
C ASN A 36 -18.37 2.81 -14.51
N LYS A 37 -17.11 3.01 -14.92
CA LYS A 37 -16.27 4.13 -14.44
C LYS A 37 -16.87 5.51 -14.66
N THR A 38 -17.76 5.68 -15.64
CA THR A 38 -18.43 6.95 -15.95
C THR A 38 -19.38 7.43 -14.86
N LEU A 39 -19.82 6.52 -13.97
CA LEU A 39 -20.68 6.85 -12.83
C LEU A 39 -19.90 7.42 -11.63
N LEU A 40 -18.57 7.27 -11.63
CA LEU A 40 -17.69 7.83 -10.62
C LEU A 40 -17.35 9.30 -10.93
N ASN A 41 -17.20 10.12 -9.89
CA ASN A 41 -16.73 11.50 -10.04
C ASN A 41 -15.25 11.55 -10.47
N SER A 42 -14.70 12.73 -10.78
CA SER A 42 -13.31 12.87 -11.26
C SER A 42 -12.30 12.22 -10.31
N ASN A 43 -12.38 12.53 -9.02
CA ASN A 43 -11.44 12.06 -8.01
C ASN A 43 -11.51 10.54 -7.84
N ALA A 44 -12.73 9.97 -7.83
CA ALA A 44 -12.93 8.54 -7.74
C ALA A 44 -12.41 7.80 -8.98
N ARG A 45 -12.55 8.38 -10.19
CA ARG A 45 -12.00 7.80 -11.42
C ARG A 45 -10.48 7.82 -11.45
N GLU A 46 -9.86 8.89 -10.98
CA GLU A 46 -8.40 8.96 -10.83
C GLU A 46 -7.92 7.91 -9.83
N LEU A 47 -8.58 7.79 -8.67
CA LEU A 47 -8.24 6.78 -7.66
C LEU A 47 -8.41 5.35 -8.21
N LEU A 48 -9.52 5.07 -8.92
CA LEU A 48 -9.73 3.79 -9.60
C LEU A 48 -8.60 3.49 -10.59
N THR A 49 -8.25 4.47 -11.42
CA THR A 49 -7.18 4.32 -12.43
C THR A 49 -5.85 4.02 -11.76
N PHE A 50 -5.51 4.74 -10.69
CA PHE A 50 -4.29 4.52 -9.91
C PHE A 50 -4.23 3.11 -9.32
N ILE A 51 -5.32 2.66 -8.69
CA ILE A 51 -5.40 1.33 -8.06
C ILE A 51 -5.35 0.23 -9.14
N ALA A 52 -6.09 0.40 -10.23
CA ALA A 52 -6.12 -0.51 -11.37
C ALA A 52 -4.73 -0.70 -11.98
N ASN A 53 -4.02 0.39 -12.26
CA ASN A 53 -2.68 0.34 -12.84
C ASN A 53 -1.70 -0.38 -11.92
N ARG A 54 -1.73 -0.10 -10.60
CA ARG A 54 -0.86 -0.82 -9.64
C ARG A 54 -1.15 -2.32 -9.61
N ARG A 55 -2.43 -2.70 -9.66
CA ARG A 55 -2.82 -4.11 -9.70
C ARG A 55 -2.34 -4.80 -10.98
N ASP A 56 -2.48 -4.13 -12.13
CA ASP A 56 -2.06 -4.65 -13.43
C ASP A 56 -0.53 -4.76 -13.53
N ASP A 57 0.21 -3.86 -12.89
CA ASP A 57 1.68 -3.89 -12.77
C ASP A 57 2.18 -5.01 -11.82
N GLY A 58 1.28 -5.82 -11.26
CA GLY A 58 1.62 -6.93 -10.35
C GLY A 58 1.96 -6.48 -8.93
N TYR A 59 1.72 -5.22 -8.57
CA TYR A 59 1.77 -4.79 -7.17
C TYR A 59 0.53 -5.32 -6.46
N GLU A 60 0.63 -6.50 -5.86
CA GLU A 60 -0.32 -6.91 -4.82
C GLU A 60 -0.28 -5.88 -3.69
N GLN A 61 -1.40 -5.64 -3.02
CA GLN A 61 -1.35 -4.75 -1.87
C GLN A 61 -0.54 -5.34 -0.73
N LEU A 62 0.11 -4.46 0.03
CA LEU A 62 0.65 -4.85 1.33
C LEU A 62 -0.51 -5.20 2.25
N THR A 63 -0.50 -6.43 2.73
CA THR A 63 -1.42 -6.88 3.77
C THR A 63 -1.18 -6.10 5.06
N ARG A 64 -2.18 -6.06 5.94
CA ARG A 64 -2.04 -5.45 7.27
C ARG A 64 -0.86 -6.04 8.05
N ARG A 65 -0.59 -7.34 7.89
CA ARG A 65 0.54 -8.00 8.53
C ARG A 65 1.87 -7.49 8.00
N GLU A 66 2.01 -7.34 6.69
CA GLU A 66 3.21 -6.78 6.06
C GLU A 66 3.44 -5.33 6.49
N LEU A 67 2.39 -4.51 6.57
CA LEU A 67 2.48 -3.14 7.08
C LEU A 67 2.97 -3.09 8.54
N LEU A 68 2.52 -4.01 9.39
CA LEU A 68 3.00 -4.12 10.77
C LEU A 68 4.48 -4.51 10.84
N VAL A 69 4.93 -5.39 9.94
CA VAL A 69 6.36 -5.74 9.82
C VAL A 69 7.18 -4.52 9.42
N ILE A 70 6.73 -3.76 8.41
CA ILE A 70 7.41 -2.53 7.98
C ILE A 70 7.46 -1.50 9.14
N GLN A 71 6.37 -1.37 9.90
CA GLN A 71 6.34 -0.50 11.08
C GLN A 71 7.33 -0.96 12.16
N ALA A 72 7.47 -2.27 12.37
CA ALA A 72 8.46 -2.82 13.29
C ALA A 72 9.89 -2.53 12.82
N ILE A 73 10.16 -2.67 11.52
CA ILE A 73 11.46 -2.29 10.91
C ILE A 73 11.76 -0.81 11.18
N ASN A 74 10.83 0.09 10.86
CA ASN A 74 11.00 1.53 11.07
C ASN A 74 11.25 1.87 12.55
N THR A 75 10.52 1.22 13.45
CA THR A 75 10.67 1.43 14.90
C THR A 75 12.04 0.97 15.39
N SER A 76 12.48 -0.20 14.96
CA SER A 76 13.78 -0.76 15.34
C SER A 76 14.94 0.03 14.73
N ALA A 77 14.79 0.54 13.51
CA ALA A 77 15.76 1.43 12.86
C ALA A 77 15.95 2.74 13.64
N ASN A 78 14.85 3.42 13.99
CA ASN A 78 14.90 4.66 14.78
C ASN A 78 15.56 4.48 16.16
N LYS A 79 15.38 3.30 16.76
CA LYS A 79 16.01 2.93 18.04
C LYS A 79 17.42 2.37 17.89
N PHE A 80 17.88 2.20 16.66
CA PHE A 80 19.14 1.56 16.32
C PHE A 80 19.28 0.13 16.91
N ASP A 81 18.17 -0.59 17.05
CA ASP A 81 18.16 -1.99 17.50
C ASP A 81 18.47 -2.93 16.31
N LEU A 82 19.75 -3.00 15.96
CA LEU A 82 20.22 -3.79 14.81
C LEU A 82 19.99 -5.29 14.99
N ARG A 83 19.88 -5.78 16.24
CA ARG A 83 19.65 -7.19 16.52
C ARG A 83 18.21 -7.57 16.15
N GLU A 84 17.25 -6.78 16.60
CA GLU A 84 15.85 -6.97 16.25
C GLU A 84 15.62 -6.74 14.76
N LEU A 85 16.27 -5.73 14.17
CA LEU A 85 16.21 -5.50 12.72
C LEU A 85 16.64 -6.74 11.93
N LYS A 86 17.80 -7.32 12.27
CA LYS A 86 18.33 -8.52 11.62
C LYS A 86 17.36 -9.70 11.72
N ARG A 87 16.71 -9.87 12.87
CA ARG A 87 15.71 -10.93 13.08
C ARG A 87 14.49 -10.72 12.19
N ILE A 88 13.90 -9.53 12.21
CA ILE A 88 12.71 -9.20 11.41
C ILE A 88 12.97 -9.38 9.91
N ILE A 89 14.13 -8.91 9.42
CA ILE A 89 14.55 -9.06 8.02
C ILE A 89 14.63 -10.53 7.62
N SER A 90 15.26 -11.36 8.46
CA SER A 90 15.45 -12.78 8.16
C SER A 90 14.11 -13.51 8.04
N ASP A 91 13.17 -13.19 8.93
CA ASP A 91 11.83 -13.80 8.96
C ASP A 91 10.92 -13.30 7.82
N ASN A 92 11.22 -12.16 7.20
CA ASN A 92 10.35 -11.47 6.24
C ASN A 92 11.09 -11.02 4.96
N SER A 93 12.13 -11.73 4.55
CA SER A 93 13.02 -11.32 3.44
C SER A 93 12.28 -11.06 2.11
N MET A 94 11.24 -11.83 1.81
CA MET A 94 10.42 -11.65 0.60
C MET A 94 9.72 -10.28 0.55
N LEU A 95 9.37 -9.72 1.71
CA LEU A 95 8.76 -8.39 1.80
C LEU A 95 9.71 -7.28 1.37
N LEU A 96 11.02 -7.47 1.58
CA LEU A 96 12.05 -6.47 1.26
C LEU A 96 12.45 -6.49 -0.23
N VAL A 97 12.05 -7.51 -0.97
CA VAL A 97 12.22 -7.57 -2.43
C VAL A 97 11.16 -6.73 -3.15
N ARG A 98 10.01 -6.52 -2.49
CA ARG A 98 8.87 -5.78 -3.03
C ARG A 98 9.14 -4.28 -3.04
N LYS A 99 9.21 -3.67 -4.24
CA LYS A 99 9.50 -2.22 -4.39
C LYS A 99 8.49 -1.33 -3.66
N ASP A 100 7.21 -1.70 -3.69
CA ASP A 100 6.14 -0.96 -3.01
C ASP A 100 6.27 -1.01 -1.47
N ALA A 101 6.87 -2.06 -0.90
CA ALA A 101 7.16 -2.12 0.54
C ALA A 101 8.24 -1.10 0.95
N LEU A 102 9.21 -0.84 0.06
CA LEU A 102 10.32 0.08 0.34
C LEU A 102 9.86 1.54 0.45
N ASP A 103 8.76 1.90 -0.20
CA ASP A 103 8.16 3.25 -0.11
C ASP A 103 7.68 3.57 1.32
N PHE A 104 7.37 2.56 2.12
CA PHE A 104 6.90 2.71 3.51
C PHE A 104 8.03 2.66 4.54
N LEU A 105 9.27 2.41 4.11
CA LEU A 105 10.43 2.51 4.99
C LEU A 105 10.79 3.98 5.24
N ASN A 106 11.15 4.29 6.48
CA ASN A 106 11.68 5.60 6.83
C ASN A 106 13.16 5.74 6.42
N ALA A 107 13.70 6.95 6.51
CA ALA A 107 15.07 7.24 6.06
C ALA A 107 16.12 6.39 6.80
N ASP A 108 16.01 6.28 8.13
CA ASP A 108 16.94 5.51 8.96
C ASP A 108 16.92 4.02 8.57
N ALA A 109 15.72 3.46 8.38
CA ALA A 109 15.56 2.07 7.95
C ALA A 109 16.18 1.84 6.57
N LYS A 110 15.96 2.75 5.61
CA LYS A 110 16.57 2.64 4.28
C LYS A 110 18.10 2.61 4.36
N VAL A 111 18.69 3.59 5.04
CA VAL A 111 20.16 3.68 5.18
C VAL A 111 20.75 2.43 5.85
N ILE A 112 20.13 1.96 6.93
CA ILE A 112 20.63 0.78 7.65
C ILE A 112 20.48 -0.49 6.79
N LEU A 113 19.33 -0.69 6.16
CA LEU A 113 19.07 -1.88 5.35
C LEU A 113 19.95 -1.92 4.09
N GLU A 114 20.21 -0.78 3.46
CA GLU A 114 21.16 -0.65 2.36
C GLU A 114 22.58 -0.99 2.83
N GLY A 115 23.01 -0.47 3.98
CA GLY A 115 24.29 -0.80 4.60
C GLY A 115 24.43 -2.29 4.95
N MET A 116 23.33 -2.93 5.32
CA MET A 116 23.24 -4.39 5.57
C MET A 116 23.13 -5.22 4.28
N LYS A 117 23.00 -4.58 3.11
CA LYS A 117 22.70 -5.23 1.82
C LYS A 117 21.40 -6.05 1.84
N ALA A 118 20.46 -5.68 2.71
CA ALA A 118 19.14 -6.30 2.79
C ALA A 118 18.18 -5.77 1.71
N ILE A 119 18.43 -4.54 1.24
CA ILE A 119 17.74 -3.92 0.11
C ILE A 119 18.79 -3.32 -0.84
N ASN A 120 18.41 -3.10 -2.10
CA ASN A 120 19.25 -2.37 -3.05
C ASN A 120 19.23 -0.88 -2.72
N GLN A 121 20.31 -0.17 -3.07
CA GLN A 121 20.34 1.29 -2.96
C GLN A 121 19.23 1.91 -3.81
N SER A 122 18.44 2.76 -3.16
CA SER A 122 17.26 3.43 -3.72
C SER A 122 17.63 4.70 -4.47
#